data_AF-J0Q026-F1
#
_entry.id   AF-J0Q026-F1
#
_cell.length_a   1.000
_cell.length_b   1.000
_cell.length_c   1.000
_cell.angle_alpha   90.00
_cell.angle_beta   90.00
_cell.angle_gamma   90.00
#
_symmetry.space_group_name_H-M   'P 1'
#
loop_
_entity.id
_entity.type
_entity.pdbx_description
1 polymer ?
#
loop_
_entity_poly.entity_id
_entity_poly.type
_entity_poly.pdbx_seq_one_letter_code
_entity_poly.pdbx_strand_id
1 'polypeptide(L)'
;MKATQSTINDFFALTGTIFSIPVYQRNYTWEEENCEKLLQDIVNISQNKKTHFMGSITYILHLIDDEKSLRQLQEFVIIDGQQRITTLMLLLKAIETKIQNEGIKKEIDGLLNLSGQRLRLKPIKSDEEAFDLVMQNRSHELQGRSHIRDNYKFFTKELENYISKGYRIEEIYGAFLRLKIVAIGLELGEDDPQVAFESINATGVQLKGLDLIRNYLMMGENSDRQKHLYDTYWVSLENWLGEKDLNDFIKTYLRIYFEDRFKEGEREVYCTLKAHHRDNFSDDIQGLMSDMREYGRIYQIFLDRDHYFLGRGDPQQLANLRLRIKDLVKIKFGVAKPFILRCARDFEEGKLDYENFHEILQILTSYFVRRSVCGDSSPTLTRVLYSLYRQLGEDVSADALKRYLGKSVGQVAFPNDDKIKAAFLVRNAYAANQVCKFILLEIEKLSNAEPPKEENLEVEHFYPKTPTQEWRDRVGDYFTFEQDYLNNFGNLTLSGQNQKLSNKSYEAKIALM
;
A
#
# COMPACT_ATOMS: atom_id res chain seq x y z
N MET A 1 9.77 28.17 -11.99
CA MET A 1 10.23 26.95 -12.71
C MET A 1 11.26 27.39 -13.72
N LYS A 2 12.48 26.87 -13.64
CA LYS A 2 13.57 27.28 -14.54
C LYS A 2 13.99 26.12 -15.44
N ALA A 3 13.62 26.20 -16.71
CA ALA A 3 14.07 25.27 -17.74
C ALA A 3 15.31 25.84 -18.43
N THR A 4 16.43 25.13 -18.30
CA THR A 4 17.73 25.56 -18.85
C THR A 4 18.25 24.48 -19.78
N GLN A 5 18.47 24.83 -21.04
CA GLN A 5 19.20 23.96 -21.95
C GLN A 5 20.68 24.01 -21.56
N SER A 6 21.24 22.86 -21.20
CA SER A 6 22.61 22.73 -20.70
C SER A 6 23.31 21.58 -21.42
N THR A 7 24.64 21.62 -21.46
CA THR A 7 25.41 20.41 -21.75
C THR A 7 25.49 19.52 -20.50
N ILE A 8 25.77 18.23 -20.69
CA ILE A 8 26.10 17.32 -19.59
C ILE A 8 27.33 17.81 -18.83
N ASN A 9 28.32 18.37 -19.55
CA ASN A 9 29.47 19.00 -18.92
C ASN A 9 29.03 20.08 -17.92
N ASP A 10 28.24 21.06 -18.37
CA ASP A 10 27.90 22.19 -17.50
C ASP A 10 27.00 21.78 -16.34
N PHE A 11 26.11 20.80 -16.56
CA PHE A 11 25.22 20.28 -15.51
C PHE A 11 25.98 19.47 -14.45
N PHE A 12 26.90 18.60 -14.87
CA PHE A 12 27.74 17.85 -13.93
C PHE A 12 28.92 18.67 -13.42
N ALA A 13 29.37 19.75 -14.05
CA ALA A 13 30.48 20.57 -13.55
C ALA A 13 30.08 21.53 -12.41
N LEU A 14 28.79 21.62 -12.05
CA LEU A 14 28.32 22.48 -10.97
C LEU A 14 29.04 22.13 -9.65
N THR A 15 29.82 23.10 -9.15
CA THR A 15 30.64 22.91 -7.95
C THR A 15 29.77 22.69 -6.71
N GLY A 16 30.14 21.72 -5.88
CA GLY A 16 29.43 21.45 -4.62
C GLY A 16 28.01 20.88 -4.81
N THR A 17 27.73 20.25 -5.96
CA THR A 17 26.40 19.68 -6.25
C THR A 17 26.37 18.16 -6.08
N ILE A 18 25.37 17.69 -5.35
CA ILE A 18 25.00 16.28 -5.18
C ILE A 18 23.67 16.04 -5.88
N PHE A 19 23.56 14.97 -6.64
CA PHE A 19 22.32 14.46 -7.20
C PHE A 19 21.81 13.35 -6.30
N SER A 20 20.57 13.45 -5.83
CA SER A 20 19.98 12.48 -4.92
C SER A 20 18.73 11.88 -5.54
N ILE A 21 18.68 10.55 -5.68
CA ILE A 21 17.48 9.85 -6.14
C ILE A 21 16.59 9.59 -4.91
N PRO A 22 15.35 10.09 -4.88
CA PRO A 22 14.45 9.88 -3.74
C PRO A 22 14.19 8.41 -3.43
N VAL A 23 14.03 8.10 -2.15
CA VAL A 23 13.77 6.74 -1.64
C VAL A 23 12.49 6.08 -2.17
N TYR A 24 11.53 6.89 -2.64
CA TYR A 24 10.25 6.42 -3.18
C TYR A 24 10.26 6.14 -4.68
N GLN A 25 11.37 6.43 -5.36
CA GLN A 25 11.55 6.14 -6.79
C GLN A 25 11.83 4.65 -7.01
N ARG A 26 11.49 4.17 -8.21
CA ARG A 26 11.82 2.79 -8.62
C ARG A 26 13.32 2.60 -8.80
N ASN A 27 13.77 1.36 -8.61
CA ASN A 27 15.13 0.91 -8.88
C ASN A 27 15.57 1.21 -10.31
N TYR A 28 16.88 1.15 -10.53
CA TYR A 28 17.45 1.21 -11.86
C TYR A 28 17.06 -0.04 -12.68
N THR A 29 16.30 0.18 -13.76
CA THR A 29 15.71 -0.89 -14.60
C THR A 29 16.13 -0.79 -16.07
N TRP A 30 16.96 0.18 -16.46
CA TRP A 30 17.46 0.20 -17.83
C TRP A 30 18.28 -1.07 -18.10
N GLU A 31 18.02 -1.69 -19.23
CA GLU A 31 18.73 -2.88 -19.74
C GLU A 31 19.78 -2.48 -20.78
N GLU A 32 20.60 -3.46 -21.19
CA GLU A 32 21.72 -3.26 -22.13
C GLU A 32 21.28 -2.55 -23.42
N GLU A 33 20.08 -2.81 -23.95
CA GLU A 33 19.55 -2.15 -25.14
C GLU A 33 19.47 -0.61 -25.00
N ASN A 34 19.13 -0.12 -23.81
CA ASN A 34 19.08 1.32 -23.53
C ASN A 34 20.49 1.92 -23.49
N CYS A 35 21.43 1.17 -22.89
CA CYS A 35 22.84 1.55 -22.79
C CYS A 35 23.52 1.53 -24.16
N GLU A 36 23.20 0.54 -24.99
CA GLU A 36 23.71 0.43 -26.35
C GLU A 36 23.28 1.64 -27.18
N LYS A 37 21.98 1.97 -27.17
CA LYS A 37 21.46 3.13 -27.88
C LYS A 37 22.15 4.43 -27.45
N LEU A 38 22.31 4.63 -26.15
CA LEU A 38 23.03 5.79 -25.60
C LEU A 38 24.48 5.85 -26.12
N LEU A 39 25.20 4.73 -26.04
CA LEU A 39 26.60 4.68 -26.47
C LEU A 39 26.72 4.93 -27.98
N GLN A 40 25.83 4.33 -28.78
CA GLN A 40 25.77 4.56 -30.22
C GLN A 40 25.52 6.05 -30.54
N ASP A 41 24.60 6.70 -29.82
CA ASP A 41 24.33 8.14 -29.98
C ASP A 41 25.58 8.99 -29.67
N ILE A 42 26.33 8.65 -28.61
CA ILE A 42 27.58 9.35 -28.26
C ILE A 42 28.68 9.12 -29.32
N VAL A 43 28.82 7.89 -29.81
CA VAL A 43 29.79 7.58 -30.88
C VAL A 43 29.41 8.31 -32.18
N ASN A 44 28.12 8.42 -32.50
CA ASN A 44 27.67 9.19 -33.66
C ASN A 44 27.99 10.69 -33.52
N ILE A 45 27.94 11.25 -32.30
CA ILE A 45 28.36 12.63 -32.00
C ILE A 45 29.87 12.82 -32.18
N SER A 46 30.68 11.81 -31.85
CA SER A 46 32.14 11.91 -32.00
C SER A 46 32.54 12.05 -33.46
N GLN A 47 31.84 11.35 -34.36
CA GLN A 47 32.09 11.38 -35.80
C GLN A 47 31.54 12.64 -36.50
N ASN A 48 30.32 13.07 -36.15
CA ASN A 48 29.59 14.09 -36.93
C ASN A 48 29.63 15.50 -36.33
N LYS A 49 30.23 15.70 -35.14
CA LYS A 49 30.27 16.97 -34.37
C LYS A 49 28.90 17.64 -34.11
N LYS A 50 27.78 16.95 -34.37
CA LYS A 50 26.42 17.42 -34.04
C LYS A 50 26.12 17.18 -32.56
N THR A 51 25.23 17.97 -31.98
CA THR A 51 24.78 17.77 -30.59
C THR A 51 23.57 16.85 -30.57
N HIS A 52 23.55 15.88 -29.65
CA HIS A 52 22.39 15.00 -29.42
C HIS A 52 21.62 15.45 -28.18
N PHE A 53 20.29 15.43 -28.26
CA PHE A 53 19.41 15.75 -27.14
C PHE A 53 19.00 14.47 -26.42
N MET A 54 19.37 14.36 -25.14
CA MET A 54 19.14 13.15 -24.35
C MET A 54 17.85 13.17 -23.52
N GLY A 55 17.13 14.28 -23.53
CA GLY A 55 15.91 14.48 -22.74
C GLY A 55 16.09 15.49 -21.61
N SER A 56 15.16 15.45 -20.66
CA SER A 56 15.14 16.31 -19.49
C SER A 56 15.55 15.59 -18.21
N ILE A 57 16.07 16.38 -17.28
CA ILE A 57 16.27 16.00 -15.87
C ILE A 57 15.55 17.06 -15.04
N THR A 58 14.60 16.63 -14.22
CA THR A 58 13.84 17.52 -13.34
C THR A 58 14.26 17.29 -11.90
N TYR A 59 14.54 18.36 -11.17
CA TYR A 59 15.02 18.28 -9.79
C TYR A 59 14.48 19.40 -8.92
N ILE A 60 14.46 19.16 -7.61
CA ILE A 60 14.25 20.19 -6.58
C ILE A 60 15.61 20.59 -6.04
N LEU A 61 15.87 21.89 -5.99
CA LEU A 61 17.09 22.42 -5.40
C LEU A 61 16.92 22.55 -3.88
N HIS A 62 17.81 21.91 -3.14
CA HIS A 62 17.99 22.13 -1.71
C HIS A 62 19.39 22.68 -1.43
N LEU A 63 19.50 23.60 -0.48
CA LEU A 63 20.78 24.01 0.08
C LEU A 63 21.01 23.19 1.36
N ILE A 64 22.18 22.57 1.46
CA ILE A 64 22.56 21.74 2.61
C ILE A 64 23.82 22.33 3.23
N ASP A 65 23.77 22.54 4.54
CA ASP A 65 24.96 22.88 5.30
C ASP A 65 25.88 21.65 5.39
N ASP A 66 27.10 21.80 4.89
CA ASP A 66 28.11 20.75 5.01
C ASP A 66 28.87 20.96 6.32
N GLU A 67 28.62 20.11 7.32
CA GLU A 67 29.33 20.19 8.62
C GLU A 67 30.86 20.14 8.47
N LYS A 68 31.38 19.64 7.34
CA LYS A 68 32.82 19.54 7.05
C LYS A 68 33.37 20.67 6.20
N SER A 69 32.55 21.64 5.77
CA SER A 69 32.95 22.72 4.87
C SER A 69 32.27 24.03 5.23
N LEU A 70 32.99 25.15 5.10
CA LEU A 70 32.39 26.49 5.23
C LEU A 70 31.46 26.86 4.06
N ARG A 71 31.30 25.99 3.07
CA ARG A 71 30.44 26.20 1.89
C ARG A 71 29.20 25.33 1.98
N GLN A 72 28.05 25.93 1.68
CA GLN A 72 26.80 25.20 1.46
C GLN A 72 26.93 24.35 0.19
N LEU A 73 26.50 23.09 0.29
CA LEU A 73 26.34 22.19 -0.84
C LEU A 73 24.94 22.38 -1.44
N GLN A 74 24.85 22.15 -2.74
CA GLN A 74 23.58 22.07 -3.45
C GLN A 74 23.20 20.60 -3.57
N GLU A 75 21.99 20.25 -3.16
CA GLU A 75 21.42 18.94 -3.41
C GLU A 75 20.29 19.07 -4.44
N PHE A 76 20.44 18.34 -5.53
CA PHE A 76 19.44 18.22 -6.59
C PHE A 76 18.70 16.91 -6.35
N VAL A 77 17.52 17.00 -5.73
CA VAL A 77 16.65 15.86 -5.51
C VAL A 77 15.92 15.55 -6.82
N ILE A 78 16.25 14.42 -7.45
CA ILE A 78 15.81 14.09 -8.81
C ILE A 78 14.36 13.61 -8.81
N ILE A 79 13.47 14.36 -9.46
CA ILE A 79 12.04 14.02 -9.62
C ILE A 79 11.82 13.17 -10.87
N ASP A 80 12.50 13.52 -11.97
CA ASP A 80 12.46 12.79 -13.25
C ASP A 80 13.84 12.77 -13.91
N GLY A 81 14.11 11.73 -14.70
CA GLY A 81 15.41 11.50 -15.33
C GLY A 81 16.37 10.65 -14.50
N GLN A 82 15.89 10.00 -13.43
CA GLN A 82 16.70 9.17 -12.54
C GLN A 82 17.45 8.02 -13.25
N GLN A 83 16.83 7.36 -14.23
CA GLN A 83 17.49 6.28 -14.98
C GLN A 83 18.63 6.86 -15.83
N ARG A 84 18.40 8.01 -16.49
CA ARG A 84 19.38 8.67 -17.37
C ARG A 84 20.61 9.11 -16.59
N ILE A 85 20.43 9.78 -15.45
CA ILE A 85 21.55 10.29 -14.66
C ILE A 85 22.42 9.13 -14.13
N THR A 86 21.80 8.05 -13.66
CA THR A 86 22.53 6.84 -13.24
C THR A 86 23.33 6.24 -14.39
N THR A 87 22.71 6.02 -15.55
CA THR A 87 23.40 5.46 -16.73
C THR A 87 24.57 6.33 -17.19
N LEU A 88 24.40 7.66 -17.17
CA LEU A 88 25.47 8.60 -17.53
C LEU A 88 26.65 8.52 -16.55
N MET A 89 26.40 8.39 -15.25
CA MET A 89 27.45 8.20 -14.24
C MET A 89 28.18 6.86 -14.44
N LEU A 90 27.46 5.78 -14.78
CA LEU A 90 28.06 4.49 -15.07
C LEU A 90 28.95 4.51 -16.33
N LEU A 91 28.49 5.16 -17.40
CA LEU A 91 29.28 5.33 -18.61
C LEU A 91 30.52 6.19 -18.34
N LEU A 92 30.36 7.29 -17.60
CA LEU A 92 31.47 8.16 -17.23
C LEU A 92 32.53 7.42 -16.41
N LYS A 93 32.10 6.57 -15.46
CA LYS A 93 32.99 5.67 -14.74
C LYS A 93 33.69 4.65 -15.66
N ALA A 94 32.96 4.06 -16.61
CA ALA A 94 33.58 3.15 -17.57
C ALA A 94 34.65 3.85 -18.44
N ILE A 95 34.39 5.09 -18.87
CA ILE A 95 35.36 5.93 -19.60
C ILE A 95 36.59 6.20 -18.74
N GLU A 96 36.42 6.57 -17.47
CA GLU A 96 37.53 6.82 -16.52
C GLU A 96 38.53 5.65 -16.47
N THR A 97 38.04 4.40 -16.45
CA THR A 97 38.90 3.21 -16.41
C THR A 97 39.73 2.99 -17.69
N LYS A 98 39.34 3.59 -18.82
CA LYS A 98 40.01 3.44 -20.12
C LYS A 98 40.93 4.60 -20.47
N ILE A 99 40.76 5.76 -19.82
CA ILE A 99 41.61 6.93 -20.05
C ILE A 99 42.99 6.71 -19.42
N GLN A 100 44.04 7.10 -20.13
CA GLN A 100 45.42 7.07 -19.63
C GLN A 100 45.92 8.46 -19.19
N ASN A 101 45.30 9.54 -19.68
CA ASN A 101 45.66 10.89 -19.32
C ASN A 101 45.20 11.22 -17.89
N GLU A 102 46.16 11.39 -16.97
CA GLU A 102 45.90 11.71 -15.57
C GLU A 102 45.16 13.03 -15.34
N GLY A 103 45.32 14.02 -16.23
CA GLY A 103 44.56 15.27 -16.17
C GLY A 103 43.07 15.04 -16.42
N ILE A 104 42.75 14.25 -17.46
CA ILE A 104 41.36 13.91 -17.79
C ILE A 104 40.76 12.97 -16.73
N LYS A 105 41.54 12.02 -16.18
CA LYS A 105 41.05 11.20 -15.06
C LYS A 105 40.63 12.05 -13.86
N LYS A 106 41.43 13.06 -13.49
CA LYS A 106 41.08 14.00 -12.41
C LYS A 106 39.84 14.82 -12.72
N GLU A 107 39.65 15.21 -13.97
CA GLU A 107 38.44 15.90 -14.43
C GLU A 107 37.21 15.00 -14.23
N ILE A 108 37.28 13.75 -14.70
CA ILE A 108 36.19 12.78 -14.54
C ILE A 108 35.94 12.46 -13.06
N ASP A 109 37.00 12.30 -12.26
CA ASP A 109 36.87 12.09 -10.83
C ASP A 109 36.10 13.25 -10.17
N GLY A 110 36.34 14.51 -10.56
CA GLY A 110 35.56 15.66 -10.07
C GLY A 110 34.08 15.68 -10.51
N LEU A 111 33.74 14.98 -11.62
CA LEU A 111 32.37 14.79 -12.06
C LEU A 111 31.67 13.64 -11.32
N LEU A 112 32.42 12.65 -10.84
CA LEU A 112 31.91 11.50 -10.08
C LEU A 112 31.91 11.74 -8.56
N ASN A 113 32.86 12.52 -8.04
CA ASN A 113 33.14 12.72 -6.63
C ASN A 113 33.21 14.22 -6.25
N LEU A 114 32.64 14.58 -5.10
CA LEU A 114 32.92 15.82 -4.39
C LEU A 114 34.20 15.66 -3.59
N SER A 115 35.18 16.52 -3.88
CA SER A 115 36.44 16.64 -3.13
C SER A 115 37.17 15.29 -2.96
N GLY A 116 36.98 14.35 -3.90
CA GLY A 116 37.62 13.03 -3.91
C GLY A 116 37.16 12.05 -2.82
N GLN A 117 36.08 12.33 -2.07
CA GLN A 117 35.65 11.48 -0.95
C GLN A 117 34.17 11.11 -0.97
N ARG A 118 33.30 11.96 -1.52
CA ARG A 118 31.85 11.77 -1.48
C ARG A 118 31.29 11.65 -2.89
N LEU A 119 30.61 10.55 -3.21
CA LEU A 119 29.97 10.38 -4.52
C LEU A 119 28.96 11.50 -4.80
N ARG A 120 28.92 11.93 -6.06
CA ARG A 120 28.01 12.99 -6.52
C ARG A 120 26.61 12.48 -6.84
N LEU A 121 26.43 11.18 -7.04
CA LEU A 121 25.12 10.56 -7.15
C LEU A 121 24.85 9.72 -5.90
N LYS A 122 23.77 10.03 -5.18
CA LYS A 122 23.18 9.15 -4.18
C LYS A 122 22.04 8.37 -4.85
N PRO A 123 22.24 7.08 -5.20
CA PRO A 123 21.17 6.24 -5.73
C PRO A 123 20.17 5.88 -4.61
N ILE A 124 19.11 5.17 -4.98
CA ILE A 124 18.21 4.59 -3.97
C ILE A 124 18.91 3.48 -3.17
N LYS A 125 18.39 3.18 -1.98
CA LYS A 125 18.99 2.22 -1.04
C LYS A 125 19.29 0.83 -1.62
N SER A 126 18.40 0.28 -2.46
CA SER A 126 18.60 -1.05 -3.06
C SER A 126 19.71 -1.09 -4.12
N ASP A 127 20.06 0.07 -4.66
CA ASP A 127 21.04 0.25 -5.74
C ASP A 127 22.39 0.79 -5.22
N GLU A 128 22.41 1.32 -3.98
CA GLU A 128 23.55 1.94 -3.31
C GLU A 128 24.78 1.05 -3.28
N GLU A 129 24.66 -0.18 -2.79
CA GLU A 129 25.78 -1.12 -2.72
C GLU A 129 26.39 -1.41 -4.10
N ALA A 130 25.55 -1.68 -5.10
CA ALA A 130 26.01 -1.98 -6.45
C ALA A 130 26.70 -0.78 -7.09
N PHE A 131 26.17 0.43 -6.90
CA PHE A 131 26.75 1.66 -7.41
C PHE A 131 28.09 1.98 -6.75
N ASP A 132 28.18 1.88 -5.43
CA ASP A 132 29.41 2.13 -4.66
C ASP A 132 30.53 1.19 -5.09
N LEU A 133 30.22 -0.11 -5.22
CA LEU A 133 31.19 -1.10 -5.69
C LEU A 133 31.65 -0.82 -7.12
N VAL A 134 30.77 -0.34 -8.01
CA VAL A 134 31.17 0.09 -9.37
C VAL A 134 32.11 1.29 -9.29
N MET A 135 31.79 2.30 -8.50
CA MET A 135 32.62 3.51 -8.37
C MET A 135 34.00 3.21 -7.77
N GLN A 136 34.09 2.19 -6.92
CA GLN A 136 35.36 1.72 -6.33
C GLN A 136 36.11 0.69 -7.21
N ASN A 137 35.64 0.38 -8.42
CA ASN A 137 36.19 -0.69 -9.27
C ASN A 137 36.14 -2.10 -8.63
N ARG A 138 35.21 -2.32 -7.71
CA ARG A 138 34.99 -3.54 -6.92
C ARG A 138 33.68 -4.26 -7.26
N SER A 139 33.10 -3.97 -8.43
CA SER A 139 31.80 -4.53 -8.85
C SER A 139 31.77 -6.06 -9.00
N HIS A 140 32.93 -6.72 -8.96
CA HIS A 140 33.06 -8.18 -8.92
C HIS A 140 32.70 -8.78 -7.54
N GLU A 141 32.70 -7.99 -6.48
CA GLU A 141 32.34 -8.41 -5.11
C GLU A 141 30.83 -8.53 -4.91
N LEU A 142 30.04 -7.88 -5.78
CA LEU A 142 28.58 -7.82 -5.68
C LEU A 142 27.94 -9.21 -5.88
N GLN A 143 27.14 -9.63 -4.91
CA GLN A 143 26.37 -10.87 -4.97
C GLN A 143 25.04 -10.66 -5.72
N GLY A 144 24.59 -11.68 -6.47
CA GLY A 144 23.31 -11.64 -7.18
C GLY A 144 23.34 -10.89 -8.53
N ARG A 145 22.16 -10.56 -9.06
CA ARG A 145 21.97 -9.80 -10.31
C ARG A 145 21.73 -8.32 -9.99
N SER A 146 22.28 -7.43 -10.82
CA SER A 146 22.09 -5.99 -10.67
C SER A 146 22.26 -5.31 -12.02
N HIS A 147 21.22 -4.60 -12.46
CA HIS A 147 21.27 -3.79 -13.69
C HIS A 147 22.39 -2.75 -13.66
N ILE A 148 22.78 -2.24 -12.48
CA ILE A 148 23.90 -1.31 -12.33
C ILE A 148 25.21 -1.98 -12.74
N ARG A 149 25.51 -3.15 -12.15
CA ARG A 149 26.73 -3.90 -12.47
C ARG A 149 26.73 -4.35 -13.93
N ASP A 150 25.60 -4.88 -14.38
CA ASP A 150 25.50 -5.49 -15.70
C ASP A 150 25.66 -4.43 -16.80
N ASN A 151 25.05 -3.25 -16.65
CA ASN A 151 25.26 -2.12 -17.58
C ASN A 151 26.67 -1.51 -17.50
N TYR A 152 27.29 -1.44 -16.32
CA TYR A 152 28.68 -1.01 -16.21
C TYR A 152 29.64 -1.96 -16.96
N LYS A 153 29.42 -3.28 -16.83
CA LYS A 153 30.17 -4.30 -17.57
C LYS A 153 29.95 -4.18 -19.07
N PHE A 154 28.71 -3.94 -19.49
CA PHE A 154 28.36 -3.67 -20.89
C PHE A 154 29.17 -2.48 -21.43
N PHE A 155 29.15 -1.31 -20.76
CA PHE A 155 29.91 -0.14 -21.21
C PHE A 155 31.41 -0.42 -21.28
N THR A 156 31.97 -1.09 -20.27
CA THR A 156 33.40 -1.43 -20.24
C THR A 156 33.80 -2.29 -21.46
N LYS A 157 32.98 -3.30 -21.77
CA LYS A 157 33.18 -4.20 -22.91
C LYS A 157 33.03 -3.47 -24.25
N GLU A 158 31.98 -2.67 -24.43
CA GLU A 158 31.76 -1.98 -25.70
C GLU A 158 32.77 -0.86 -25.93
N LEU A 159 33.23 -0.16 -24.89
CA LEU A 159 34.34 0.79 -25.02
C LEU A 159 35.62 0.09 -25.49
N GLU A 160 35.94 -1.10 -24.99
CA GLU A 160 37.07 -1.90 -25.51
C GLU A 160 36.89 -2.28 -26.99
N ASN A 161 35.68 -2.67 -27.38
CA ASN A 161 35.33 -2.96 -28.77
C ASN A 161 35.57 -1.74 -29.67
N TYR A 162 35.10 -0.55 -29.28
CA TYR A 162 35.35 0.68 -30.03
C TYR A 162 36.83 1.05 -30.08
N ILE A 163 37.57 0.93 -28.97
CA ILE A 163 39.02 1.17 -28.95
C ILE A 163 39.74 0.22 -29.91
N SER A 164 39.37 -1.07 -29.94
CA SER A 164 39.95 -2.06 -30.86
C SER A 164 39.68 -1.73 -32.34
N LYS A 165 38.57 -1.03 -32.63
CA LYS A 165 38.20 -0.52 -33.95
C LYS A 165 38.89 0.81 -34.31
N GLY A 166 39.77 1.33 -33.45
CA GLY A 166 40.57 2.53 -33.70
C GLY A 166 39.99 3.84 -33.17
N TYR A 167 38.90 3.81 -32.40
CA TYR A 167 38.35 5.02 -31.78
C TYR A 167 39.21 5.46 -30.60
N ARG A 168 39.42 6.77 -30.46
CA ARG A 168 40.11 7.32 -29.30
C ARG A 168 39.13 7.53 -28.16
N ILE A 169 39.49 7.07 -26.95
CA ILE A 169 38.63 7.23 -25.78
C ILE A 169 38.37 8.71 -25.45
N GLU A 170 39.34 9.60 -25.74
CA GLU A 170 39.19 11.04 -25.55
C GLU A 170 38.15 11.66 -26.50
N GLU A 171 37.96 11.08 -27.69
CA GLU A 171 36.92 11.53 -28.63
C GLU A 171 35.52 11.15 -28.14
N ILE A 172 35.39 9.97 -27.55
CA ILE A 172 34.15 9.49 -26.90
C ILE A 172 33.84 10.35 -25.68
N TYR A 173 34.84 10.62 -24.82
CA TYR A 173 34.68 11.51 -23.68
C TYR A 173 34.28 12.93 -24.11
N GLY A 174 34.97 13.50 -25.11
CA GLY A 174 34.61 14.80 -25.66
C GLY A 174 33.20 14.82 -26.26
N ALA A 175 32.73 13.71 -26.83
CA ALA A 175 31.36 13.58 -27.31
C ALA A 175 30.33 13.49 -26.18
N PHE A 176 30.65 12.76 -25.11
CA PHE A 176 29.85 12.69 -23.88
C PHE A 176 29.62 14.10 -23.29
N LEU A 177 30.67 14.92 -23.20
CA LEU A 177 30.57 16.30 -22.70
C LEU A 177 29.66 17.20 -23.57
N ARG A 178 29.49 16.88 -24.86
CA ARG A 178 28.63 17.62 -25.80
C ARG A 178 27.17 17.18 -25.79
N LEU A 179 26.81 16.14 -25.03
CA LEU A 179 25.42 15.74 -24.85
C LEU A 179 24.62 16.92 -24.29
N LYS A 180 23.45 17.18 -24.87
CA LYS A 180 22.54 18.23 -24.43
C LYS A 180 21.40 17.64 -23.63
N ILE A 181 21.10 18.28 -22.50
CA ILE A 181 19.93 18.01 -21.68
C ILE A 181 19.15 19.30 -21.46
N VAL A 182 17.88 19.14 -21.07
CA VAL A 182 17.10 20.23 -20.47
C VAL A 182 17.04 19.98 -18.97
N ALA A 183 17.76 20.81 -18.22
CA ALA A 183 17.73 20.79 -16.76
C ALA A 183 16.56 21.66 -16.28
N ILE A 184 15.60 21.05 -15.60
CA ILE A 184 14.41 21.69 -15.06
C ILE A 184 14.57 21.77 -13.54
N GLY A 185 14.95 22.95 -13.06
CA GLY A 185 15.04 23.24 -11.64
C GLY A 185 13.71 23.77 -11.10
N LEU A 186 13.24 23.17 -10.00
CA LEU A 186 12.11 23.66 -9.22
C LEU A 186 12.64 24.37 -7.98
N GLU A 187 12.21 25.61 -7.79
CA GLU A 187 12.57 26.43 -6.63
C GLU A 187 11.45 26.36 -5.59
N LEU A 188 11.74 25.79 -4.41
CA LEU A 188 10.76 25.66 -3.34
C LEU A 188 10.24 27.04 -2.91
N GLY A 189 8.92 27.18 -2.83
CA GLY A 189 8.24 28.43 -2.49
C GLY A 189 7.80 29.26 -3.69
N GLU A 190 8.47 29.14 -4.85
CA GLU A 190 8.00 29.71 -6.12
C GLU A 190 7.27 28.68 -6.97
N ASP A 191 7.82 27.47 -7.03
CA ASP A 191 7.26 26.34 -7.74
C ASP A 191 6.56 25.38 -6.78
N ASP A 192 5.47 24.79 -7.24
CA ASP A 192 4.85 23.63 -6.60
C ASP A 192 5.44 22.34 -7.21
N PRO A 193 6.30 21.61 -6.48
CA PRO A 193 6.91 20.39 -6.99
C PRO A 193 5.89 19.30 -7.30
N GLN A 194 4.74 19.31 -6.61
CA GLN A 194 3.66 18.37 -6.82
C GLN A 194 2.96 18.61 -8.15
N VAL A 195 2.66 19.87 -8.48
CA VAL A 195 2.07 20.22 -9.78
C VAL A 195 3.03 19.88 -10.92
N ALA A 196 4.32 20.17 -10.75
CA ALA A 196 5.34 19.82 -11.74
C ALA A 196 5.45 18.30 -11.94
N PHE A 197 5.47 17.53 -10.84
CA PHE A 197 5.50 16.08 -10.89
C PHE A 197 4.26 15.49 -11.58
N GLU A 198 3.05 15.93 -11.20
CA GLU A 198 1.81 15.47 -11.80
C GLU A 198 1.75 15.78 -13.31
N SER A 199 2.24 16.96 -13.71
CA SER A 199 2.31 17.37 -15.12
C SER A 199 3.28 16.50 -15.93
N ILE A 200 4.44 16.17 -15.37
CA ILE A 200 5.44 15.32 -16.02
C ILE A 200 4.93 13.87 -16.10
N ASN A 201 4.42 13.34 -14.98
CA ASN A 201 3.88 11.99 -14.89
C ASN A 201 2.69 11.75 -15.84
N ALA A 202 1.90 12.79 -16.14
CA ALA A 202 0.79 12.71 -17.11
C ALA A 202 1.26 12.37 -18.54
N THR A 203 2.50 12.69 -18.90
CA THR A 203 3.06 12.46 -20.26
C THR A 203 3.77 11.11 -20.43
N GLY A 204 3.98 10.37 -19.33
CA GLY A 204 4.67 9.08 -19.31
C GLY A 204 3.79 7.91 -18.84
N VAL A 205 4.44 6.82 -18.39
CA VAL A 205 3.75 5.74 -17.68
C VAL A 205 3.30 6.28 -16.33
N GLN A 206 1.99 6.51 -16.19
CA GLN A 206 1.42 7.10 -14.98
C GLN A 206 1.63 6.19 -13.77
N LEU A 207 2.25 6.73 -12.72
CA LEU A 207 2.18 6.12 -11.38
C LEU A 207 0.73 5.99 -10.92
N LYS A 208 0.45 4.95 -10.12
CA LYS A 208 -0.90 4.62 -9.65
C LYS A 208 -0.92 4.23 -8.17
N GLY A 209 -2.09 4.32 -7.55
CA GLY A 209 -2.35 3.82 -6.21
C GLY A 209 -1.36 4.34 -5.15
N LEU A 210 -0.70 3.38 -4.47
CA LEU A 210 0.20 3.66 -3.35
C LEU A 210 1.45 4.45 -3.76
N ASP A 211 1.93 4.31 -5.00
CA ASP A 211 3.10 5.04 -5.46
C ASP A 211 2.83 6.55 -5.50
N LEU A 212 1.66 6.98 -5.99
CA LEU A 212 1.29 8.41 -6.00
C LEU A 212 1.25 8.99 -4.59
N ILE A 213 0.68 8.23 -3.66
CA ILE A 213 0.60 8.61 -2.24
C ILE A 213 1.99 8.72 -1.64
N ARG A 214 2.83 7.70 -1.81
CA ARG A 214 4.20 7.68 -1.29
C ARG A 214 5.02 8.85 -1.82
N ASN A 215 4.92 9.13 -3.13
CA ASN A 215 5.57 10.27 -3.75
C ASN A 215 5.13 11.58 -3.09
N TYR A 216 3.82 11.79 -2.94
CA TYR A 216 3.28 12.99 -2.31
C TYR A 216 3.79 13.22 -0.89
N LEU A 217 3.78 12.16 -0.06
CA LEU A 217 4.16 12.25 1.36
C LEU A 217 5.63 12.64 1.60
N MET A 218 6.46 12.57 0.56
CA MET A 218 7.91 12.81 0.64
C MET A 218 8.37 13.90 -0.34
N MET A 219 7.43 14.49 -1.09
CA MET A 219 7.73 15.48 -2.12
C MET A 219 8.11 16.82 -1.51
N GLY A 220 9.11 17.49 -2.08
CA GLY A 220 9.58 18.80 -1.61
C GLY A 220 10.54 18.73 -0.41
N GLU A 221 10.82 17.54 0.10
CA GLU A 221 11.80 17.31 1.16
C GLU A 221 13.18 16.95 0.59
N ASN A 222 14.25 17.30 1.33
CA ASN A 222 15.61 16.90 0.97
C ASN A 222 15.84 15.39 1.19
N SER A 223 16.93 14.83 0.67
CA SER A 223 17.12 13.37 0.68
C SER A 223 17.20 12.76 2.09
N ASP A 224 17.80 13.47 3.05
CA ASP A 224 17.94 12.98 4.43
C ASP A 224 16.59 12.96 5.15
N ARG A 225 15.78 14.00 4.94
CA ARG A 225 14.43 14.10 5.48
C ARG A 225 13.48 13.10 4.83
N GLN A 226 13.57 12.90 3.52
CA GLN A 226 12.85 11.84 2.80
C GLN A 226 13.16 10.46 3.37
N LYS A 227 14.45 10.16 3.59
CA LYS A 227 14.88 8.90 4.19
C LYS A 227 14.30 8.72 5.58
N HIS A 228 14.33 9.75 6.41
CA HIS A 228 13.71 9.72 7.74
C HIS A 228 12.20 9.43 7.66
N LEU A 229 11.45 10.15 6.82
CA LEU A 229 10.01 9.96 6.66
C LEU A 229 9.67 8.54 6.16
N TYR A 230 10.45 8.05 5.19
CA TYR A 230 10.30 6.72 4.62
C TYR A 230 10.57 5.62 5.65
N ASP A 231 11.75 5.61 6.27
CA ASP A 231 12.17 4.56 7.20
C ASP A 231 11.31 4.56 8.48
N THR A 232 10.89 5.74 8.95
CA THR A 232 10.11 5.87 10.20
C THR A 232 8.64 5.52 10.00
N TYR A 233 7.99 6.08 8.97
CA TYR A 233 6.54 6.01 8.82
C TYR A 233 6.09 5.03 7.74
N TRP A 234 6.61 5.16 6.52
CA TRP A 234 6.12 4.38 5.38
C TRP A 234 6.50 2.91 5.47
N VAL A 235 7.78 2.61 5.74
CA VAL A 235 8.27 1.22 5.87
C VAL A 235 7.55 0.48 7.00
N SER A 236 7.21 1.18 8.10
CA SER A 236 6.40 0.58 9.18
C SER A 236 5.04 0.10 8.66
N LEU A 237 4.34 0.94 7.90
CA LEU A 237 3.04 0.60 7.30
C LEU A 237 3.14 -0.57 6.31
N GLU A 238 4.14 -0.55 5.43
CA GLU A 238 4.39 -1.64 4.47
C GLU A 238 4.67 -2.97 5.17
N ASN A 239 5.51 -2.96 6.22
CA ASN A 239 5.84 -4.17 6.97
C ASN A 239 4.64 -4.76 7.72
N TRP A 240 3.80 -3.90 8.31
CA TRP A 240 2.63 -4.35 9.07
C TRP A 240 1.51 -4.87 8.19
N LEU A 241 1.25 -4.20 7.07
CA LEU A 241 0.05 -4.46 6.27
C LEU A 241 0.38 -5.26 5.00
N GLY A 242 1.52 -5.02 4.37
CA GLY A 242 1.77 -5.45 2.99
C GLY A 242 0.93 -4.67 1.99
N GLU A 243 1.24 -4.80 0.69
CA GLU A 243 0.69 -3.91 -0.34
C GLU A 243 -0.84 -3.90 -0.43
N LYS A 244 -1.46 -5.09 -0.44
CA LYS A 244 -2.92 -5.22 -0.55
C LYS A 244 -3.65 -4.58 0.63
N ASP A 245 -3.26 -4.94 1.86
CA ASP A 245 -3.94 -4.44 3.06
C ASP A 245 -3.60 -2.97 3.32
N LEU A 246 -2.43 -2.48 2.87
CA LEU A 246 -2.07 -1.05 2.92
C LEU A 246 -3.01 -0.20 2.07
N ASN A 247 -3.36 -0.64 0.87
CA ASN A 247 -4.33 0.06 0.02
C ASN A 247 -5.73 0.10 0.68
N ASP A 248 -6.19 -1.03 1.23
CA ASP A 248 -7.48 -1.10 1.93
C ASP A 248 -7.49 -0.29 3.23
N PHE A 249 -6.35 -0.23 3.92
CA PHE A 249 -6.13 0.62 5.08
C PHE A 249 -6.29 2.09 4.71
N ILE A 250 -5.60 2.59 3.67
CA ILE A 250 -5.69 4.01 3.28
C ILE A 250 -7.14 4.40 2.96
N LYS A 251 -7.87 3.53 2.26
CA LYS A 251 -9.31 3.74 2.01
C LYS A 251 -10.12 3.80 3.30
N THR A 252 -9.84 2.91 4.26
CA THR A 252 -10.49 2.87 5.57
C THR A 252 -10.14 4.11 6.40
N TYR A 253 -8.88 4.56 6.37
CA TYR A 253 -8.38 5.75 7.02
C TYR A 253 -9.06 7.01 6.48
N LEU A 254 -9.12 7.20 5.16
CA LEU A 254 -9.80 8.36 4.58
C LEU A 254 -11.31 8.35 4.84
N ARG A 255 -11.93 7.16 4.92
CA ARG A 255 -13.35 7.02 5.31
C ARG A 255 -13.65 7.51 6.72
N ILE A 256 -12.68 7.53 7.64
CA ILE A 256 -12.85 8.11 8.98
C ILE A 256 -13.19 9.60 8.90
N TYR A 257 -12.59 10.31 7.94
CA TYR A 257 -12.69 11.77 7.82
C TYR A 257 -13.71 12.23 6.76
N PHE A 258 -13.84 11.48 5.67
CA PHE A 258 -14.69 11.85 4.54
C PHE A 258 -16.04 11.10 4.51
N GLU A 259 -16.22 10.09 5.35
CA GLU A 259 -17.45 9.32 5.49
C GLU A 259 -17.97 8.79 4.14
N ASP A 260 -19.22 9.12 3.79
CA ASP A 260 -19.89 8.75 2.53
C ASP A 260 -19.45 9.59 1.32
N ARG A 261 -18.74 10.70 1.54
CA ARG A 261 -18.19 11.55 0.46
C ARG A 261 -16.92 10.94 -0.17
N PHE A 262 -16.32 9.95 0.49
CA PHE A 262 -15.14 9.26 -0.02
C PHE A 262 -15.46 8.41 -1.25
N LYS A 263 -14.61 8.50 -2.28
CA LYS A 263 -14.69 7.69 -3.50
C LYS A 263 -13.47 6.77 -3.60
N GLU A 264 -13.70 5.50 -3.95
CA GLU A 264 -12.66 4.45 -3.92
C GLU A 264 -11.77 4.37 -5.17
N GLY A 265 -12.02 5.18 -6.20
CA GLY A 265 -11.19 5.18 -7.40
C GLY A 265 -9.76 5.64 -7.09
N GLU A 266 -8.76 5.03 -7.72
CA GLU A 266 -7.34 5.24 -7.35
C GLU A 266 -6.92 6.72 -7.36
N ARG A 267 -7.39 7.49 -8.35
CA ARG A 267 -7.13 8.93 -8.43
C ARG A 267 -7.86 9.69 -7.33
N GLU A 268 -9.09 9.29 -7.02
CA GLU A 268 -9.91 9.89 -5.98
C GLU A 268 -9.32 9.66 -4.59
N VAL A 269 -8.74 8.47 -4.31
CA VAL A 269 -8.04 8.18 -3.06
C VAL A 269 -6.90 9.18 -2.87
N TYR A 270 -6.06 9.34 -3.89
CA TYR A 270 -4.95 10.30 -3.89
C TYR A 270 -5.43 11.74 -3.68
N CYS A 271 -6.41 12.20 -4.45
CA CYS A 271 -6.96 13.55 -4.30
C CYS A 271 -7.58 13.78 -2.91
N THR A 272 -8.22 12.76 -2.34
CA THR A 272 -8.83 12.86 -1.00
C THR A 272 -7.75 12.92 0.07
N LEU A 273 -6.65 12.18 -0.06
CA LEU A 273 -5.51 12.30 0.85
C LEU A 273 -4.89 13.71 0.81
N LYS A 274 -4.74 14.30 -0.39
CA LYS A 274 -4.26 15.69 -0.52
C LYS A 274 -5.19 16.67 0.18
N ALA A 275 -6.50 16.52 0.00
CA ALA A 275 -7.50 17.35 0.68
C ALA A 275 -7.41 17.15 2.21
N HIS A 276 -7.26 15.91 2.67
CA HIS A 276 -7.08 15.58 4.08
C HIS A 276 -5.86 16.26 4.70
N HIS A 277 -4.71 16.18 4.01
CA HIS A 277 -3.48 16.87 4.41
C HIS A 277 -3.70 18.37 4.53
N ARG A 278 -4.22 19.01 3.48
CA ARG A 278 -4.44 20.46 3.46
C ARG A 278 -5.41 20.92 4.55
N ASP A 279 -6.50 20.17 4.76
CA ASP A 279 -7.61 20.60 5.61
C ASP A 279 -7.37 20.30 7.10
N ASN A 280 -6.55 19.28 7.44
CA ASN A 280 -6.34 18.84 8.83
C ASN A 280 -4.87 18.87 9.31
N PHE A 281 -3.91 18.96 8.39
CA PHE A 281 -2.47 18.89 8.67
C PHE A 281 -1.71 19.91 7.81
N SER A 282 -2.24 21.14 7.67
CA SER A 282 -1.64 22.17 6.82
C SER A 282 -0.16 22.35 7.15
N ASP A 283 0.69 22.18 6.13
CA ASP A 283 2.15 22.26 6.22
C ASP A 283 2.81 21.28 7.22
N ASP A 284 2.09 20.24 7.65
CA ASP A 284 2.57 19.22 8.60
C ASP A 284 2.42 17.80 8.04
N ILE A 285 3.22 17.50 7.01
CA ILE A 285 3.25 16.17 6.39
C ILE A 285 3.67 15.09 7.39
N GLN A 286 4.56 15.42 8.34
CA GLN A 286 5.00 14.49 9.37
C GLN A 286 3.83 14.14 10.33
N GLY A 287 3.02 15.12 10.71
CA GLY A 287 1.81 14.91 11.50
C GLY A 287 0.82 13.97 10.80
N LEU A 288 0.57 14.20 9.50
CA LEU A 288 -0.26 13.29 8.70
C LEU A 288 0.31 11.86 8.68
N MET A 289 1.61 11.71 8.39
CA MET A 289 2.26 10.40 8.35
C MET A 289 2.26 9.71 9.72
N SER A 290 2.40 10.47 10.81
CA SER A 290 2.31 9.97 12.17
C SER A 290 0.91 9.46 12.50
N ASP A 291 -0.12 10.23 12.15
CA ASP A 291 -1.53 9.87 12.33
C ASP A 291 -1.91 8.61 11.52
N MET A 292 -1.48 8.56 10.25
CA MET A 292 -1.62 7.38 9.39
C MET A 292 -0.90 6.17 9.98
N ARG A 293 0.33 6.34 10.47
CA ARG A 293 1.12 5.26 11.08
C ARG A 293 0.40 4.69 12.29
N GLU A 294 -0.16 5.52 13.15
CA GLU A 294 -0.85 5.06 14.35
C GLU A 294 -2.12 4.28 14.02
N TYR A 295 -2.95 4.79 13.12
CA TYR A 295 -4.11 4.04 12.64
C TYR A 295 -3.72 2.77 11.89
N GLY A 296 -2.63 2.79 11.12
CA GLY A 296 -2.12 1.61 10.42
C GLY A 296 -1.62 0.53 11.39
N ARG A 297 -0.99 0.95 12.50
CA ARG A 297 -0.61 0.08 13.62
C ARG A 297 -1.85 -0.66 14.13
N ILE A 298 -2.91 0.08 14.48
CA ILE A 298 -4.17 -0.45 15.01
C ILE A 298 -4.92 -1.30 13.97
N TYR A 299 -4.90 -0.94 12.68
CA TYR A 299 -5.63 -1.65 11.62
C TYR A 299 -5.27 -3.14 11.53
N GLN A 300 -4.09 -3.53 12.02
CA GLN A 300 -3.68 -4.94 12.14
C GLN A 300 -4.67 -5.81 12.94
N ILE A 301 -5.52 -5.24 13.81
CA ILE A 301 -6.57 -5.98 14.53
C ILE A 301 -7.56 -6.70 13.58
N PHE A 302 -7.70 -6.22 12.34
CA PHE A 302 -8.57 -6.84 11.33
C PHE A 302 -7.87 -7.91 10.50
N LEU A 303 -6.57 -8.07 10.65
CA LEU A 303 -5.77 -9.03 9.90
C LEU A 303 -5.70 -10.35 10.68
N ASP A 304 -5.69 -11.47 9.97
CA ASP A 304 -5.54 -12.79 10.58
C ASP A 304 -4.06 -13.07 10.88
N ARG A 305 -3.48 -12.25 11.77
CA ARG A 305 -2.08 -12.36 12.23
C ARG A 305 -2.05 -12.41 13.75
N ASP A 306 -1.30 -13.36 14.32
CA ASP A 306 -1.26 -13.60 15.77
C ASP A 306 -0.47 -12.57 16.60
N HIS A 307 0.24 -11.64 15.94
CA HIS A 307 1.38 -10.95 16.56
C HIS A 307 1.10 -9.53 17.08
N TYR A 308 -0.06 -8.94 16.77
CA TYR A 308 -0.31 -7.55 17.15
C TYR A 308 -1.73 -7.34 17.69
N PHE A 309 -1.82 -6.68 18.84
CA PHE A 309 -3.08 -6.26 19.42
C PHE A 309 -2.97 -4.91 20.14
N LEU A 310 -4.09 -4.41 20.63
CA LEU A 310 -4.23 -3.13 21.31
C LEU A 310 -3.35 -3.04 22.56
N GLY A 311 -2.72 -1.89 22.75
CA GLY A 311 -1.71 -1.66 23.80
C GLY A 311 -2.26 -1.37 25.21
N ARG A 312 -3.60 -1.34 25.38
CA ARG A 312 -4.25 -1.02 26.66
C ARG A 312 -5.23 -2.11 27.08
N GLY A 313 -5.23 -2.49 28.36
CA GLY A 313 -6.11 -3.53 28.91
C GLY A 313 -5.32 -4.75 29.37
N ASP A 314 -5.92 -5.58 30.20
CA ASP A 314 -5.29 -6.82 30.64
C ASP A 314 -5.36 -7.92 29.55
N PRO A 315 -4.52 -8.98 29.63
CA PRO A 315 -4.48 -10.02 28.60
C PRO A 315 -5.82 -10.69 28.32
N GLN A 316 -6.70 -10.83 29.31
CA GLN A 316 -8.02 -11.47 29.14
C GLN A 316 -8.97 -10.53 28.39
N GLN A 317 -8.98 -9.24 28.76
CA GLN A 317 -9.74 -8.21 28.04
C GLN A 317 -9.34 -8.15 26.58
N LEU A 318 -8.02 -8.12 26.30
CA LEU A 318 -7.48 -8.09 24.95
C LEU A 318 -7.87 -9.33 24.15
N ALA A 319 -7.78 -10.53 24.76
CA ALA A 319 -8.23 -11.77 24.13
C ALA A 319 -9.73 -11.73 23.77
N ASN A 320 -10.57 -11.20 24.67
CA ASN A 320 -12.00 -11.06 24.43
C ASN A 320 -12.30 -10.10 23.27
N LEU A 321 -11.67 -8.91 23.24
CA LEU A 321 -11.81 -7.97 22.12
C LEU A 321 -11.37 -8.60 20.80
N ARG A 322 -10.26 -9.35 20.82
CA ARG A 322 -9.73 -10.04 19.64
C ARG A 322 -10.74 -11.03 19.08
N LEU A 323 -11.40 -11.82 19.94
CA LEU A 323 -12.46 -12.73 19.52
C LEU A 323 -13.62 -11.98 18.83
N ARG A 324 -14.10 -10.88 19.43
CA ARG A 324 -15.19 -10.08 18.86
C ARG A 324 -14.83 -9.45 17.52
N ILE A 325 -13.60 -8.94 17.37
CA ILE A 325 -13.13 -8.39 16.10
C ILE A 325 -12.99 -9.49 15.05
N LYS A 326 -12.50 -10.69 15.43
CA LYS A 326 -12.41 -11.85 14.54
C LYS A 326 -13.79 -12.27 14.04
N ASP A 327 -14.82 -12.25 14.89
CA ASP A 327 -16.21 -12.51 14.49
C ASP A 327 -16.70 -11.52 13.41
N LEU A 328 -16.43 -10.22 13.61
CA LEU A 328 -16.79 -9.16 12.65
C LEU A 328 -16.07 -9.33 11.30
N VAL A 329 -14.80 -9.74 11.32
CA VAL A 329 -14.03 -10.04 10.10
C VAL A 329 -14.60 -11.28 9.39
N LYS A 330 -14.90 -12.36 10.14
CA LYS A 330 -15.48 -13.61 9.60
C LYS A 330 -16.82 -13.39 8.91
N ILE A 331 -17.71 -12.61 9.51
CA ILE A 331 -19.01 -12.26 8.91
C ILE A 331 -18.88 -11.18 7.81
N LYS A 332 -17.65 -10.77 7.46
CA LYS A 332 -17.33 -9.77 6.43
C LYS A 332 -18.01 -8.43 6.64
N PHE A 333 -18.09 -7.97 7.89
CA PHE A 333 -18.67 -6.67 8.21
C PHE A 333 -17.70 -5.50 7.94
N GLY A 334 -17.14 -5.43 6.73
CA GLY A 334 -16.08 -4.48 6.37
C GLY A 334 -16.49 -3.01 6.46
N VAL A 335 -17.78 -2.70 6.28
CA VAL A 335 -18.32 -1.33 6.37
C VAL A 335 -18.19 -0.75 7.79
N ALA A 336 -18.11 -1.59 8.82
CA ALA A 336 -17.92 -1.14 10.19
C ALA A 336 -16.45 -0.77 10.52
N LYS A 337 -15.48 -1.15 9.67
CA LYS A 337 -14.04 -0.96 9.95
C LYS A 337 -13.65 0.47 10.32
N PRO A 338 -14.08 1.54 9.60
CA PRO A 338 -13.71 2.92 9.97
C PRO A 338 -14.20 3.29 11.38
N PHE A 339 -15.43 2.91 11.73
CA PHE A 339 -16.01 3.18 13.05
C PHE A 339 -15.26 2.41 14.16
N ILE A 340 -15.02 1.11 13.96
CA ILE A 340 -14.28 0.27 14.91
C ILE A 340 -12.86 0.78 15.08
N LEU A 341 -12.20 1.20 13.99
CA LEU A 341 -10.83 1.69 14.02
C LEU A 341 -10.70 2.97 14.85
N ARG A 342 -11.69 3.87 14.80
CA ARG A 342 -11.75 5.02 15.71
C ARG A 342 -11.98 4.62 17.16
N CYS A 343 -12.94 3.73 17.42
CA CYS A 343 -13.21 3.24 18.78
C CYS A 343 -11.97 2.55 19.39
N ALA A 344 -11.23 1.79 18.57
CA ALA A 344 -10.00 1.14 18.99
C ALA A 344 -8.90 2.15 19.35
N ARG A 345 -8.79 3.25 18.60
CA ARG A 345 -7.89 4.36 18.94
C ARG A 345 -8.31 5.05 20.23
N ASP A 346 -9.58 5.38 20.40
CA ASP A 346 -10.10 5.98 21.63
C ASP A 346 -9.85 5.08 22.84
N PHE A 347 -9.97 3.77 22.65
CA PHE A 347 -9.67 2.77 23.67
C PHE A 347 -8.20 2.83 24.09
N GLU A 348 -7.26 2.80 23.14
CA GLU A 348 -5.83 2.93 23.44
C GLU A 348 -5.46 4.27 24.07
N GLU A 349 -6.11 5.36 23.65
CA GLU A 349 -5.83 6.73 24.11
C GLU A 349 -6.41 7.09 25.48
N GLY A 350 -7.23 6.23 26.10
CA GLY A 350 -7.84 6.57 27.39
C GLY A 350 -9.34 6.84 27.36
N LYS A 351 -9.86 7.22 26.18
CA LYS A 351 -11.17 7.86 25.97
C LYS A 351 -12.35 6.88 25.97
N LEU A 352 -12.11 5.62 25.61
CA LEU A 352 -13.10 4.54 25.66
C LEU A 352 -12.60 3.45 26.62
N ASP A 353 -13.46 2.97 27.51
CA ASP A 353 -13.13 1.84 28.39
C ASP A 353 -13.41 0.48 27.72
N TYR A 354 -12.90 -0.58 28.35
CA TYR A 354 -13.04 -1.95 27.84
C TYR A 354 -14.50 -2.39 27.73
N GLU A 355 -15.32 -2.12 28.76
CA GLU A 355 -16.70 -2.59 28.81
C GLU A 355 -17.53 -1.96 27.69
N ASN A 356 -17.39 -0.65 27.48
CA ASN A 356 -18.02 0.05 26.39
C ASN A 356 -17.52 -0.43 25.03
N PHE A 357 -16.21 -0.61 24.84
CA PHE A 357 -15.70 -1.05 23.54
C PHE A 357 -16.14 -2.47 23.21
N HIS A 358 -16.05 -3.39 24.18
CA HIS A 358 -16.51 -4.76 24.02
C HIS A 358 -18.01 -4.82 23.70
N GLU A 359 -18.84 -4.06 24.43
CA GLU A 359 -20.28 -4.02 24.18
C GLU A 359 -20.62 -3.37 22.82
N ILE A 360 -19.90 -2.33 22.39
CA ILE A 360 -20.05 -1.75 21.04
C ILE A 360 -19.82 -2.83 19.96
N LEU A 361 -18.76 -3.63 20.07
CA LEU A 361 -18.50 -4.70 19.11
C LEU A 361 -19.63 -5.74 19.10
N GLN A 362 -20.17 -6.10 20.26
CA GLN A 362 -21.32 -7.01 20.36
C GLN A 362 -22.59 -6.43 19.71
N ILE A 363 -22.88 -5.15 19.94
CA ILE A 363 -24.02 -4.45 19.33
C ILE A 363 -23.88 -4.45 17.80
N LEU A 364 -22.69 -4.13 17.28
CA LEU A 364 -22.43 -4.13 15.84
C LEU A 364 -22.62 -5.52 15.22
N THR A 365 -22.08 -6.57 15.86
CA THR A 365 -22.29 -7.95 15.42
C THR A 365 -23.77 -8.30 15.42
N SER A 366 -24.48 -8.02 16.52
CA SER A 366 -25.92 -8.29 16.63
C SER A 366 -26.73 -7.56 15.56
N TYR A 367 -26.44 -6.28 15.35
CA TYR A 367 -27.09 -5.45 14.34
C TYR A 367 -26.91 -6.01 12.93
N PHE A 368 -25.69 -6.39 12.56
CA PHE A 368 -25.40 -6.95 11.25
C PHE A 368 -26.04 -8.32 11.02
N VAL A 369 -25.95 -9.21 12.01
CA VAL A 369 -26.53 -10.55 11.95
C VAL A 369 -28.06 -10.46 11.82
N ARG A 370 -28.70 -9.65 12.67
CA ARG A 370 -30.16 -9.43 12.65
C ARG A 370 -30.66 -8.92 11.31
N ARG A 371 -29.98 -7.94 10.74
CA ARG A 371 -30.32 -7.39 9.41
C ARG A 371 -30.15 -8.41 8.29
N SER A 372 -29.06 -9.18 8.34
CA SER A 372 -28.79 -10.25 7.36
C SER A 372 -29.88 -11.32 7.37
N VAL A 373 -30.36 -11.71 8.56
CA VAL A 373 -31.49 -12.64 8.72
C VAL A 373 -32.80 -12.01 8.23
N CYS A 374 -33.05 -10.75 8.57
CA CYS A 374 -34.28 -10.05 8.15
C CYS A 374 -34.32 -9.67 6.66
N GLY A 375 -33.20 -9.82 5.94
CA GLY A 375 -33.08 -9.44 4.53
C GLY A 375 -33.06 -7.94 4.27
N ASP A 376 -32.69 -7.15 5.28
CA ASP A 376 -32.57 -5.69 5.14
C ASP A 376 -31.33 -5.36 4.27
N SER A 377 -31.45 -4.38 3.37
CA SER A 377 -30.42 -4.09 2.34
C SER A 377 -29.10 -3.56 2.91
N SER A 378 -27.98 -3.98 2.31
CA SER A 378 -26.62 -3.56 2.66
C SER A 378 -26.25 -2.11 2.31
N PRO A 379 -26.71 -1.49 1.20
CA PRO A 379 -26.32 -0.10 0.87
C PRO A 379 -26.70 0.94 1.92
N THR A 380 -27.80 0.71 2.63
CA THR A 380 -28.26 1.58 3.73
C THR A 380 -27.30 1.56 4.93
N LEU A 381 -26.61 0.43 5.13
CA LEU A 381 -25.68 0.23 6.24
C LEU A 381 -24.45 1.12 6.12
N THR A 382 -23.98 1.34 4.89
CA THR A 382 -22.85 2.22 4.56
C THR A 382 -23.08 3.65 5.03
N ARG A 383 -24.24 4.23 4.68
CA ARG A 383 -24.61 5.61 5.08
C ARG A 383 -24.66 5.77 6.60
N VAL A 384 -25.15 4.74 7.28
CA VAL A 384 -25.36 4.77 8.74
C VAL A 384 -24.04 4.65 9.47
N LEU A 385 -23.18 3.71 9.08
CA LEU A 385 -21.94 3.43 9.81
C LEU A 385 -20.83 4.44 9.55
N TYR A 386 -20.74 4.99 8.34
CA TYR A 386 -19.69 5.97 8.03
C TYR A 386 -19.91 7.29 8.78
N SER A 387 -21.17 7.70 8.97
CA SER A 387 -21.50 8.88 9.78
C SER A 387 -21.65 8.59 11.27
N LEU A 388 -21.68 7.31 11.68
CA LEU A 388 -22.04 6.90 13.03
C LEU A 388 -21.20 7.59 14.10
N TYR A 389 -19.87 7.60 13.93
CA TYR A 389 -19.01 8.20 14.94
C TYR A 389 -19.34 9.67 15.17
N ARG A 390 -19.50 10.46 14.09
CA ARG A 390 -19.87 11.87 14.17
C ARG A 390 -21.25 12.05 14.80
N GLN A 391 -22.20 11.17 14.53
CA GLN A 391 -23.54 11.20 15.11
C GLN A 391 -23.56 10.87 16.61
N LEU A 392 -22.60 10.07 17.11
CA LEU A 392 -22.47 9.78 18.54
C LEU A 392 -21.86 10.96 19.32
N GLY A 393 -21.10 11.84 18.66
CA GLY A 393 -20.52 13.03 19.28
C GLY A 393 -19.29 12.72 20.14
N GLU A 394 -19.10 13.47 21.22
CA GLU A 394 -17.92 13.37 22.10
C GLU A 394 -17.99 12.16 23.07
N ASP A 395 -19.20 11.70 23.42
CA ASP A 395 -19.43 10.60 24.36
C ASP A 395 -19.69 9.27 23.64
N VAL A 396 -18.70 8.79 22.88
CA VAL A 396 -18.77 7.47 22.25
C VAL A 396 -18.84 6.39 23.34
N SER A 397 -19.98 5.70 23.40
CA SER A 397 -20.27 4.68 24.41
C SER A 397 -21.28 3.67 23.86
N ALA A 398 -21.37 2.51 24.54
CA ALA A 398 -22.35 1.50 24.17
C ALA A 398 -23.79 2.01 24.36
N ASP A 399 -24.06 2.81 25.40
CA ASP A 399 -25.38 3.42 25.62
C ASP A 399 -25.73 4.44 24.53
N ALA A 400 -24.79 5.30 24.12
CA ALA A 400 -25.00 6.22 23.00
C ALA A 400 -25.34 5.46 21.71
N LEU A 401 -24.63 4.37 21.42
CA LEU A 401 -24.90 3.52 20.25
C LEU A 401 -26.29 2.86 20.33
N LYS A 402 -26.68 2.31 21.50
CA LYS A 402 -28.02 1.75 21.73
C LYS A 402 -29.10 2.79 21.49
N ARG A 403 -28.95 4.01 22.02
CA ARG A 403 -29.92 5.10 21.82
C ARG A 403 -30.03 5.53 20.36
N TYR A 404 -28.91 5.59 19.65
CA TYR A 404 -28.88 5.93 18.22
C TYR A 404 -29.61 4.86 17.37
N LEU A 405 -29.26 3.59 17.56
CA LEU A 405 -29.88 2.49 16.82
C LEU A 405 -31.33 2.24 17.24
N GLY A 406 -31.69 2.46 18.51
CA GLY A 406 -33.06 2.33 19.01
C GLY A 406 -34.03 3.39 18.46
N LYS A 407 -33.53 4.58 18.08
CA LYS A 407 -34.31 5.61 17.39
C LYS A 407 -34.41 5.38 15.88
N SER A 408 -33.62 4.46 15.33
CA SER A 408 -33.56 4.23 13.89
C SER A 408 -34.80 3.50 13.39
N VAL A 409 -35.38 3.98 12.28
CA VAL A 409 -36.62 3.44 11.69
C VAL A 409 -36.42 2.98 10.25
N GLY A 410 -37.40 2.22 9.73
CA GLY A 410 -37.43 1.76 8.34
C GLY A 410 -36.23 0.88 7.99
N GLN A 411 -35.56 1.19 6.88
CA GLN A 411 -34.40 0.42 6.40
C GLN A 411 -33.15 0.57 7.29
N VAL A 412 -33.13 1.46 8.28
CA VAL A 412 -32.01 1.62 9.25
C VAL A 412 -32.34 0.96 10.61
N ALA A 413 -33.57 0.48 10.79
CA ALA A 413 -34.00 -0.06 12.07
C ALA A 413 -33.11 -1.22 12.54
N PHE A 414 -32.89 -1.29 13.85
CA PHE A 414 -32.33 -2.44 14.52
C PHE A 414 -33.45 -3.49 14.68
N PRO A 415 -33.39 -4.66 14.00
CA PRO A 415 -34.46 -5.65 14.10
C PRO A 415 -34.61 -6.18 15.53
N ASN A 416 -35.81 -6.09 16.10
CA ASN A 416 -36.11 -6.66 17.40
C ASN A 416 -36.24 -8.20 17.33
N ASP A 417 -36.43 -8.83 18.48
CA ASP A 417 -36.49 -10.29 18.59
C ASP A 417 -37.68 -10.90 17.86
N ASP A 418 -38.82 -10.22 17.81
CA ASP A 418 -40.00 -10.73 17.10
C ASP A 418 -39.77 -10.74 15.58
N LYS A 419 -39.18 -9.66 15.03
CA LYS A 419 -38.81 -9.58 13.61
C LYS A 419 -37.78 -10.65 13.26
N ILE A 420 -36.78 -10.88 14.12
CA ILE A 420 -35.77 -11.92 13.86
C ILE A 420 -36.41 -13.31 13.87
N LYS A 421 -37.27 -13.62 14.85
CA LYS A 421 -37.94 -14.93 14.96
C LYS A 421 -38.79 -15.23 13.74
N ALA A 422 -39.60 -14.25 13.32
CA ALA A 422 -40.45 -14.39 12.14
C ALA A 422 -39.63 -14.61 10.87
N ALA A 423 -38.55 -13.81 10.68
CA ALA A 423 -37.68 -13.95 9.52
C ALA A 423 -36.91 -15.28 9.53
N PHE A 424 -36.41 -15.71 10.69
CA PHE A 424 -35.57 -16.91 10.82
C PHE A 424 -36.29 -18.19 10.37
N LEU A 425 -37.61 -18.26 10.54
CA LEU A 425 -38.44 -19.41 10.15
C LEU A 425 -38.49 -19.64 8.63
N VAL A 426 -38.42 -18.55 7.84
CA VAL A 426 -38.70 -18.57 6.39
C VAL A 426 -37.52 -18.08 5.54
N ARG A 427 -36.46 -17.58 6.16
CA ARG A 427 -35.31 -16.99 5.44
C ARG A 427 -34.44 -18.09 4.85
N ASN A 428 -34.21 -17.98 3.53
CA ASN A 428 -33.12 -18.68 2.88
C ASN A 428 -31.78 -18.26 3.53
N ALA A 429 -31.14 -19.18 4.25
CA ALA A 429 -29.94 -18.91 5.03
C ALA A 429 -28.74 -18.56 4.16
N TYR A 430 -28.64 -19.08 2.94
CA TYR A 430 -27.55 -18.70 2.01
C TYR A 430 -27.67 -17.26 1.54
N ALA A 431 -28.86 -16.66 1.57
CA ALA A 431 -29.02 -15.22 1.32
C ALA A 431 -28.38 -14.35 2.43
N ALA A 432 -28.05 -14.93 3.59
CA ALA A 432 -27.26 -14.30 4.65
C ALA A 432 -25.74 -14.57 4.52
N ASN A 433 -25.30 -15.27 3.46
CA ASN A 433 -23.91 -15.58 3.15
C ASN A 433 -23.09 -16.07 4.38
N GLN A 434 -21.98 -15.39 4.72
CA GLN A 434 -21.06 -15.75 5.80
C GLN A 434 -21.71 -15.68 7.19
N VAL A 435 -22.83 -14.97 7.34
CA VAL A 435 -23.61 -14.96 8.58
C VAL A 435 -24.27 -16.32 8.85
N CYS A 436 -24.57 -17.12 7.81
CA CYS A 436 -25.17 -18.44 7.98
C CYS A 436 -24.29 -19.37 8.82
N LYS A 437 -23.03 -19.57 8.39
CA LYS A 437 -22.07 -20.41 9.12
C LYS A 437 -21.83 -19.87 10.53
N PHE A 438 -21.75 -18.55 10.70
CA PHE A 438 -21.59 -17.91 12.00
C PHE A 438 -22.75 -18.22 12.94
N ILE A 439 -24.00 -18.06 12.50
CA ILE A 439 -25.18 -18.37 13.33
C ILE A 439 -25.17 -19.84 13.75
N LEU A 440 -24.95 -20.76 12.81
CA LEU A 440 -24.92 -22.19 13.12
C LEU A 440 -23.82 -22.51 14.15
N LEU A 441 -22.63 -21.91 14.01
CA LEU A 441 -21.54 -22.08 14.99
C LEU A 441 -21.93 -21.57 16.38
N GLU A 442 -22.59 -20.42 16.47
CA GLU A 442 -23.05 -19.88 17.75
C GLU A 442 -24.15 -20.75 18.37
N ILE A 443 -25.04 -21.35 17.57
CA ILE A 443 -26.04 -22.33 18.05
C ILE A 443 -25.36 -23.59 18.60
N GLU A 444 -24.35 -24.12 17.90
CA GLU A 444 -23.59 -25.30 18.34
C GLU A 444 -22.84 -25.03 19.66
N LYS A 445 -22.29 -23.82 19.84
CA LYS A 445 -21.62 -23.40 21.08
C LYS A 445 -22.56 -23.31 22.28
N LEU A 446 -23.83 -22.98 22.05
CA LEU A 446 -24.84 -22.89 23.10
C LEU A 446 -25.46 -24.24 23.43
N SER A 447 -25.56 -25.13 22.43
CA SER A 447 -26.22 -26.42 22.55
C SER A 447 -25.31 -27.53 23.10
N ASN A 448 -23.99 -27.39 22.96
CA ASN A 448 -23.03 -28.42 23.36
C ASN A 448 -22.09 -27.94 24.48
N ALA A 449 -21.79 -28.83 25.42
CA ALA A 449 -20.84 -28.56 26.51
C ALA A 449 -19.39 -28.37 26.00
N GLU A 450 -19.02 -29.07 24.92
CA GLU A 450 -17.75 -28.90 24.20
C GLU A 450 -18.03 -28.55 22.73
N PRO A 451 -17.85 -27.28 22.32
CA PRO A 451 -18.12 -26.88 20.95
C PRO A 451 -17.09 -27.49 19.97
N PRO A 452 -17.53 -27.90 18.77
CA PRO A 452 -16.65 -28.49 17.77
C PRO A 452 -15.65 -27.46 17.22
N LYS A 453 -14.45 -27.93 16.84
CA LYS A 453 -13.42 -27.08 16.20
C LYS A 453 -13.91 -26.59 14.84
N GLU A 454 -13.98 -25.28 14.67
CA GLU A 454 -14.52 -24.61 13.47
C GLU A 454 -13.81 -24.95 12.15
N GLU A 455 -12.51 -25.25 12.22
CA GLU A 455 -11.61 -25.41 11.07
C GLU A 455 -12.04 -26.48 10.07
N ASN A 456 -12.80 -27.50 10.52
CA ASN A 456 -13.24 -28.61 9.69
C ASN A 456 -14.75 -28.62 9.44
N LEU A 457 -15.48 -27.61 9.89
CA LEU A 457 -16.93 -27.59 9.77
C LEU A 457 -17.36 -26.84 8.51
N GLU A 458 -18.23 -27.46 7.74
CA GLU A 458 -18.92 -26.87 6.60
C GLU A 458 -20.43 -26.94 6.81
N VAL A 459 -21.15 -26.04 6.15
CA VAL A 459 -22.62 -26.05 6.17
C VAL A 459 -23.11 -27.23 5.32
N GLU A 460 -23.86 -28.12 5.94
CA GLU A 460 -24.47 -29.30 5.32
C GLU A 460 -25.99 -29.25 5.43
N HIS A 461 -26.64 -29.86 4.44
CA HIS A 461 -28.08 -30.02 4.38
C HIS A 461 -28.50 -31.33 5.05
N PHE A 462 -29.41 -31.24 6.02
CA PHE A 462 -29.97 -32.43 6.65
C PHE A 462 -30.88 -33.18 5.68
N TYR A 463 -31.92 -32.52 5.16
CA TYR A 463 -32.63 -32.92 3.95
C TYR A 463 -31.73 -32.62 2.73
N PRO A 464 -31.24 -33.64 2.00
CA PRO A 464 -30.20 -33.44 0.99
C PRO A 464 -30.64 -32.55 -0.19
N LYS A 465 -29.68 -31.85 -0.82
CA LYS A 465 -29.93 -31.07 -2.05
C LYS A 465 -30.39 -31.93 -3.23
N THR A 466 -29.99 -33.19 -3.27
CA THR A 466 -30.42 -34.18 -4.26
C THR A 466 -31.12 -35.34 -3.53
N PRO A 467 -32.34 -35.12 -3.02
CA PRO A 467 -33.02 -36.08 -2.17
C PRO A 467 -33.40 -37.35 -2.93
N THR A 468 -33.37 -38.49 -2.24
CA THR A 468 -33.88 -39.77 -2.74
C THR A 468 -35.41 -39.77 -2.71
N GLN A 469 -36.05 -40.75 -3.36
CA GLN A 469 -37.51 -40.88 -3.30
C GLN A 469 -38.02 -41.07 -1.87
N GLU A 470 -37.28 -41.82 -1.04
CA GLU A 470 -37.56 -42.01 0.39
C GLU A 470 -37.69 -40.68 1.15
N TRP A 471 -36.80 -39.71 0.87
CA TRP A 471 -36.88 -38.38 1.48
C TRP A 471 -38.11 -37.60 1.02
N ARG A 472 -38.47 -37.68 -0.26
CA ARG A 472 -39.66 -37.03 -0.81
C ARG A 472 -40.95 -37.60 -0.24
N ASP A 473 -41.01 -38.93 -0.10
CA ASP A 473 -42.16 -39.62 0.49
C ASP A 473 -42.34 -39.23 1.96
N ARG A 474 -41.23 -39.03 2.70
CA ARG A 474 -41.25 -38.62 4.12
C ARG A 474 -41.83 -37.24 4.36
N VAL A 475 -41.55 -36.27 3.47
CA VAL A 475 -42.01 -34.89 3.62
C VAL A 475 -43.37 -34.63 2.95
N GLY A 476 -43.87 -35.55 2.13
CA GLY A 476 -45.16 -35.44 1.47
C GLY A 476 -45.12 -34.48 0.28
N ASP A 477 -45.63 -33.26 0.44
CA ASP A 477 -45.58 -32.21 -0.59
C ASP A 477 -44.14 -31.67 -0.76
N TYR A 478 -43.30 -32.50 -1.38
CA TYR A 478 -41.88 -32.24 -1.51
C TYR A 478 -41.58 -31.01 -2.37
N PHE A 479 -42.46 -30.63 -3.30
CA PHE A 479 -42.28 -29.42 -4.11
C PHE A 479 -42.31 -28.17 -3.24
N THR A 480 -43.36 -28.01 -2.43
CA THR A 480 -43.48 -26.88 -1.49
C THR A 480 -42.38 -26.94 -0.43
N PHE A 481 -42.06 -28.15 0.07
CA PHE A 481 -41.00 -28.32 1.06
C PHE A 481 -39.61 -27.88 0.52
N GLU A 482 -39.24 -28.35 -0.67
CA GLU A 482 -37.97 -28.03 -1.31
C GLU A 482 -37.89 -26.53 -1.67
N GLN A 483 -39.01 -25.92 -2.06
CA GLN A 483 -39.06 -24.49 -2.36
C GLN A 483 -38.88 -23.61 -1.10
N ASP A 484 -39.58 -23.94 -0.02
CA ASP A 484 -39.70 -23.05 1.14
C ASP A 484 -38.70 -23.36 2.24
N TYR A 485 -38.24 -24.62 2.39
CA TYR A 485 -37.48 -25.07 3.56
C TYR A 485 -36.09 -25.65 3.24
N LEU A 486 -35.80 -26.01 1.99
CA LEU A 486 -34.52 -26.62 1.62
C LEU A 486 -33.31 -25.82 2.10
N ASN A 487 -33.38 -24.50 2.00
CA ASN A 487 -32.27 -23.60 2.34
C ASN A 487 -32.49 -22.83 3.65
N ASN A 488 -33.49 -23.19 4.46
CA ASN A 488 -33.76 -22.51 5.72
C ASN A 488 -32.84 -23.04 6.82
N PHE A 489 -32.63 -22.22 7.86
CA PHE A 489 -31.77 -22.57 8.99
C PHE A 489 -32.16 -23.90 9.66
N GLY A 490 -33.45 -24.24 9.70
CA GLY A 490 -33.92 -25.50 10.29
C GLY A 490 -33.51 -26.77 9.51
N ASN A 491 -33.06 -26.64 8.26
CA ASN A 491 -32.56 -27.75 7.46
C ASN A 491 -31.02 -27.79 7.36
N LEU A 492 -30.34 -26.81 7.95
CA LEU A 492 -28.89 -26.69 7.86
C LEU A 492 -28.24 -27.09 9.18
N THR A 493 -27.06 -27.69 9.06
CA THR A 493 -26.23 -28.07 10.19
C THR A 493 -24.75 -27.89 9.84
N LEU A 494 -23.88 -28.05 10.82
CA LEU A 494 -22.43 -28.03 10.63
C LEU A 494 -21.87 -29.45 10.72
N SER A 495 -21.10 -29.84 9.72
CA SER A 495 -20.43 -31.14 9.72
C SER A 495 -19.05 -31.06 9.08
N GLY A 496 -18.12 -31.87 9.60
CA GLY A 496 -16.82 -32.11 8.97
C GLY A 496 -16.75 -33.42 8.18
N GLN A 497 -17.87 -34.09 8.01
CA GLN A 497 -17.98 -35.36 7.30
C GLN A 497 -19.09 -35.33 6.24
N ASN A 498 -19.24 -34.20 5.55
CA ASN A 498 -20.28 -33.96 4.54
C ASN A 498 -20.37 -35.08 3.50
N GLN A 499 -19.23 -35.60 3.03
CA GLN A 499 -19.17 -36.75 2.13
C GLN A 499 -19.80 -38.03 2.70
N LYS A 500 -19.71 -38.26 4.02
CA LYS A 500 -20.31 -39.43 4.66
C LYS A 500 -21.81 -39.28 4.91
N LEU A 501 -22.30 -38.06 5.09
CA LEU A 501 -23.72 -37.75 5.26
C LEU A 501 -24.45 -37.81 3.92
N SER A 502 -23.99 -37.05 2.92
CA SER A 502 -24.48 -37.05 1.54
C SER A 502 -26.01 -37.22 1.44
N ASN A 503 -26.48 -38.19 0.64
CA ASN A 503 -27.91 -38.48 0.42
C ASN A 503 -28.40 -39.67 1.25
N LYS A 504 -27.76 -39.98 2.38
CA LYS A 504 -28.22 -41.06 3.27
C LYS A 504 -29.63 -40.79 3.80
N SER A 505 -30.32 -41.85 4.21
CA SER A 505 -31.64 -41.76 4.85
C SER A 505 -31.56 -40.95 6.14
N TYR A 506 -32.71 -40.47 6.60
CA TYR A 506 -32.83 -39.69 7.84
C TYR A 506 -32.19 -40.42 9.02
N GLU A 507 -32.53 -41.69 9.22
CA GLU A 507 -32.05 -42.52 10.33
C GLU A 507 -30.53 -42.68 10.27
N ALA A 508 -29.98 -42.86 9.07
CA ALA A 508 -28.55 -42.99 8.87
C ALA A 508 -27.80 -41.66 9.07
N LYS A 509 -28.41 -40.52 8.77
CA LYS A 509 -27.85 -39.20 9.10
C LYS A 509 -27.88 -38.92 10.60
N ILE A 510 -29.00 -39.20 11.28
CA ILE A 510 -29.11 -39.09 12.74
C ILE A 510 -28.08 -39.97 13.43
N ALA A 511 -27.83 -41.20 12.96
CA ALA A 511 -26.84 -42.08 13.57
C ALA A 511 -25.37 -41.62 13.40
N LEU A 512 -25.11 -40.65 12.52
CA LEU A 512 -23.77 -40.13 12.22
C LEU A 512 -23.49 -38.76 12.86
N MET A 513 -24.52 -38.08 13.36
CA MET A 513 -24.45 -36.80 14.08
C MET A 513 -24.60 -37.05 15.57
#